data_AF-A0A956UWV2-F1
#
_entry.id   AF-A0A956UWV2-F1
#
_cell.length_a   1.000
_cell.length_b   1.000
_cell.length_c   1.000
_cell.angle_alpha   90.00
_cell.angle_beta   90.00
_cell.angle_gamma   90.00
#
_symmetry.space_group_name_H-M   'P 1'
#
loop_
_entity.id
_entity.type
_entity.pdbx_description
1 polymer ?
#
loop_
_entity_poly.entity_id
_entity_poly.type
_entity_poly.pdbx_seq_one_letter_code
_entity_poly.pdbx_strand_id
1 'polypeptide(L)'
;MMESRSAGGHANAAARDLKGAARFAAFAAGQAACVPHVAAHNLGAASYAIKAVRESEGISAGRMECQWQRDRLPDAIRDLVLDDQRQRNDICWSVFDF
;
A
#
# COMPACT_ATOMS: atom_id res chain seq x y z
N MET A 1 6.93 -16.54 10.53
CA MET A 1 6.35 -16.59 9.16
C MET A 1 4.85 -16.89 9.13
N MET A 2 4.31 -17.82 9.92
CA MET A 2 2.87 -18.16 9.87
C MET A 2 1.94 -17.01 10.32
N GLU A 3 2.29 -16.27 11.38
CA GLU A 3 1.48 -15.16 11.89
C GLU A 3 1.26 -14.05 10.86
N SER A 4 2.34 -13.60 10.21
CA SER A 4 2.30 -12.62 9.11
C SER A 4 1.33 -13.03 7.99
N ARG A 5 1.41 -14.30 7.57
CA ARG A 5 0.52 -14.85 6.53
C ARG A 5 -0.93 -14.96 7.01
N SER A 6 -1.16 -15.34 8.27
CA SER A 6 -2.50 -15.41 8.86
C SER A 6 -3.14 -14.03 8.97
N ALA A 7 -2.40 -13.03 9.48
CA ALA A 7 -2.86 -11.64 9.56
C ALA A 7 -3.21 -11.07 8.18
N GLY A 8 -2.34 -11.31 7.17
CA GLY A 8 -2.63 -10.94 5.78
C GLY A 8 -3.88 -11.63 5.23
N GLY A 9 -4.05 -12.92 5.55
CA GLY A 9 -5.24 -13.69 5.19
C GLY A 9 -6.53 -13.12 5.80
N HIS A 10 -6.52 -12.77 7.09
CA HIS A 10 -7.68 -12.18 7.77
C HIS A 10 -8.06 -10.82 7.18
N ALA A 11 -7.08 -9.95 6.91
CA ALA A 11 -7.32 -8.66 6.27
C ALA A 11 -7.90 -8.82 4.86
N ASN A 12 -7.37 -9.76 4.07
CA ASN A 12 -7.90 -10.08 2.74
C ASN A 12 -9.31 -10.66 2.79
N ALA A 13 -9.64 -11.47 3.80
CA ALA A 13 -10.99 -11.98 4.00
C ALA A 13 -11.96 -10.84 4.34
N ALA A 14 -11.59 -9.94 5.26
CA ALA A 14 -12.40 -8.77 5.61
C ALA A 14 -12.64 -7.85 4.40
N ALA A 15 -11.67 -7.68 3.52
CA ALA A 15 -11.79 -6.85 2.32
C ALA A 15 -12.89 -7.32 1.34
N ARG A 16 -13.28 -8.61 1.37
CA ARG A 16 -14.23 -9.21 0.42
C ARG A 16 -15.59 -8.54 0.45
N ASP A 17 -16.11 -8.27 1.64
CA ASP A 17 -17.46 -7.74 1.84
C ASP A 17 -17.50 -6.21 1.90
N LEU A 18 -16.33 -5.56 2.04
CA LEU A 18 -16.20 -4.10 2.05
C LEU A 18 -16.29 -3.51 0.64
N LYS A 19 -16.49 -2.20 0.54
CA LYS A 19 -16.44 -1.42 -0.72
C LYS A 19 -15.73 -0.09 -0.52
N GLY A 20 -15.32 0.55 -1.61
CA GLY A 20 -14.67 1.87 -1.58
C GLY A 20 -13.42 1.92 -0.69
N ALA A 21 -13.24 3.02 0.02
CA ALA A 21 -12.06 3.28 0.86
C ALA A 21 -11.77 2.15 1.86
N ALA A 22 -12.80 1.63 2.53
CA ALA A 22 -12.64 0.57 3.53
C ALA A 22 -12.06 -0.72 2.94
N ARG A 23 -12.47 -1.10 1.73
CA ARG A 23 -11.90 -2.29 1.04
C ARG A 23 -10.42 -2.09 0.75
N PHE A 24 -10.03 -0.92 0.24
CA PHE A 24 -8.63 -0.64 -0.07
C PHE A 24 -7.77 -0.55 1.18
N ALA A 25 -8.29 0.03 2.28
CA ALA A 25 -7.60 0.05 3.56
C ALA A 25 -7.35 -1.37 4.10
N ALA A 26 -8.33 -2.28 3.98
CA ALA A 26 -8.16 -3.67 4.36
C ALA A 26 -7.10 -4.39 3.49
N PHE A 27 -7.07 -4.15 2.17
CA PHE A 27 -6.00 -4.68 1.32
C PHE A 27 -4.62 -4.10 1.68
N ALA A 28 -4.54 -2.80 1.97
CA ALA A 28 -3.28 -2.17 2.40
C ALA A 28 -2.74 -2.83 3.67
N ALA A 29 -3.59 -3.04 4.67
CA ALA A 29 -3.24 -3.73 5.91
C ALA A 29 -2.79 -5.18 5.65
N GLY A 30 -3.47 -5.90 4.75
CA GLY A 30 -3.11 -7.27 4.40
C GLY A 30 -1.74 -7.37 3.72
N GLN A 31 -1.43 -6.44 2.82
CA GLN A 31 -0.12 -6.33 2.18
C GLN A 31 0.96 -5.97 3.21
N ALA A 32 0.71 -4.98 4.07
CA ALA A 32 1.65 -4.59 5.12
C ALA A 32 2.00 -5.76 6.06
N ALA A 33 0.99 -6.55 6.46
CA ALA A 33 1.18 -7.73 7.30
C ALA A 33 2.07 -8.80 6.64
N CYS A 34 2.09 -8.88 5.31
CA CYS A 34 2.87 -9.85 4.54
C CYS A 34 4.30 -9.38 4.20
N VAL A 35 4.69 -8.15 4.51
CA VAL A 35 6.06 -7.64 4.26
C VAL A 35 7.16 -8.52 4.88
N PRO A 36 7.02 -9.02 6.13
CA PRO A 36 8.01 -9.94 6.70
C PRO A 36 8.11 -11.29 5.97
N HIS A 37 7.10 -11.68 5.20
CA HIS A 37 7.13 -12.87 4.36
C HIS A 37 7.84 -12.62 3.03
N VAL A 38 7.47 -11.53 2.34
CA VAL A 38 8.09 -11.09 1.08
C VAL A 38 8.10 -9.56 1.05
N ALA A 39 9.28 -8.95 0.99
CA ALA A 39 9.44 -7.49 1.07
C ALA A 39 8.64 -6.73 0.00
N ALA A 40 8.46 -7.33 -1.19
CA ALA A 40 7.71 -6.74 -2.31
C ALA A 40 6.23 -6.43 -1.99
N HIS A 41 5.68 -6.96 -0.90
CA HIS A 41 4.36 -6.56 -0.41
C HIS A 41 4.30 -5.10 0.04
N ASN A 42 5.44 -4.44 0.28
CA ASN A 42 5.49 -3.02 0.65
C ASN A 42 4.85 -2.11 -0.42
N LEU A 43 5.02 -2.42 -1.70
CA LEU A 43 4.48 -1.68 -2.83
C LEU A 43 2.95 -1.80 -2.86
N GLY A 44 2.43 -3.00 -2.62
CA GLY A 44 1.00 -3.25 -2.48
C GLY A 44 0.41 -2.48 -1.29
N ALA A 45 1.10 -2.48 -0.15
CA ALA A 45 0.66 -1.75 1.04
C ALA A 45 0.54 -0.25 0.77
N ALA A 46 1.59 0.35 0.21
CA ALA A 46 1.65 1.76 -0.14
C ALA A 46 0.57 2.16 -1.16
N SER A 47 0.46 1.40 -2.27
CA SER A 47 -0.48 1.71 -3.37
C SER A 47 -1.95 1.59 -2.95
N TYR A 48 -2.31 0.55 -2.18
CA TYR A 48 -3.68 0.41 -1.68
C TYR A 48 -4.04 1.47 -0.63
N ALA A 49 -3.10 1.87 0.24
CA ALA A 49 -3.33 2.96 1.18
C ALA A 49 -3.64 4.27 0.45
N ILE A 50 -2.86 4.60 -0.59
CA ILE A 50 -3.13 5.78 -1.43
C ILE A 50 -4.50 5.66 -2.10
N LYS A 51 -4.88 4.48 -2.61
CA LYS A 51 -6.24 4.28 -3.18
C LYS A 51 -7.34 4.46 -2.14
N ALA A 52 -7.14 4.00 -0.91
CA ALA A 52 -8.12 4.18 0.15
C ALA A 52 -8.36 5.66 0.42
N VAL A 53 -7.27 6.45 0.53
CA VAL A 53 -7.35 7.91 0.73
C VAL A 53 -7.99 8.60 -0.48
N ARG A 54 -7.58 8.24 -1.71
CA ARG A 54 -8.20 8.80 -2.93
C ARG A 54 -9.70 8.56 -2.99
N GLU A 55 -10.15 7.40 -2.53
CA GLU A 55 -11.56 7.04 -2.56
C GLU A 55 -12.39 7.68 -1.43
N SER A 56 -11.73 8.10 -0.35
CA SER A 56 -12.38 8.82 0.75
C SER A 56 -12.38 10.33 0.54
N GLU A 57 -11.25 10.89 0.09
CA GLU A 57 -10.95 12.33 0.16
C GLU A 57 -10.42 12.90 -1.17
N GLY A 58 -10.32 12.09 -2.21
CA GLY A 58 -9.97 12.53 -3.56
C GLY A 58 -8.47 12.52 -3.88
N ILE A 59 -8.14 12.88 -5.12
CA ILE A 59 -6.80 12.74 -5.70
C ILE A 59 -5.74 13.54 -4.94
N SER A 60 -6.07 14.76 -4.49
CA SER A 60 -5.12 15.63 -3.78
C SER A 60 -4.68 15.01 -2.45
N ALA A 61 -5.63 14.49 -1.65
CA ALA A 61 -5.32 13.76 -0.42
C ALA A 61 -4.46 12.51 -0.70
N GLY A 62 -4.72 11.80 -1.79
CA GLY A 62 -3.88 10.68 -2.22
C GLY A 62 -2.43 11.07 -2.56
N ARG A 63 -2.19 12.27 -3.10
CA ARG A 63 -0.83 12.78 -3.35
C ARG A 63 -0.13 13.10 -2.03
N MET A 64 -0.85 13.71 -1.08
CA MET A 64 -0.35 13.98 0.26
C MET A 64 0.01 12.70 1.01
N GLU A 65 -0.83 11.67 0.92
CA GLU A 65 -0.56 10.34 1.50
C GLU A 65 0.71 9.73 0.93
N CYS A 66 0.88 9.76 -0.40
CA CYS A 66 2.10 9.22 -1.01
C CYS A 66 3.36 10.01 -0.62
N GLN A 67 3.29 11.35 -0.55
CA GLN A 67 4.40 12.15 -0.05
C GLN A 67 4.72 11.80 1.41
N TRP A 68 3.70 11.70 2.26
CA TRP A 68 3.85 11.31 3.66
C TRP A 68 4.51 9.93 3.81
N GLN A 69 4.11 8.95 3.00
CA GLN A 69 4.75 7.63 2.98
C GLN A 69 6.24 7.73 2.61
N ARG A 70 6.58 8.51 1.57
CA ARG A 70 7.98 8.72 1.13
C ARG A 70 8.82 9.43 2.18
N ASP A 71 8.24 10.38 2.91
CA ASP A 71 8.93 11.11 3.99
C ASP A 71 9.27 10.20 5.17
N ARG A 72 8.53 9.11 5.37
CA ARG A 72 8.77 8.12 6.43
C ARG A 72 9.69 6.98 6.05
N LEU A 73 10.21 6.94 4.83
CA LEU A 73 11.17 5.92 4.43
C LEU A 73 12.51 6.12 5.15
N PRO A 74 13.04 5.07 5.81
CA PRO A 74 14.42 5.08 6.29
C PRO A 74 15.39 5.26 5.12
N ASP A 75 16.43 6.06 5.31
CA ASP A 75 17.38 6.40 4.25
C ASP A 75 18.04 5.16 3.62
N ALA A 76 18.31 4.13 4.42
CA ALA A 76 18.92 2.88 3.96
C ALA A 76 18.11 2.12 2.89
N ILE A 77 16.80 2.35 2.79
CA ILE A 77 15.93 1.67 1.82
C ILE A 77 15.17 2.64 0.91
N ARG A 78 15.33 3.96 1.11
CA ARG A 78 14.57 4.99 0.41
C ARG A 78 14.67 4.84 -1.11
N ASP A 79 15.89 4.74 -1.63
CA ASP A 79 16.11 4.64 -3.09
C ASP A 79 15.54 3.35 -3.68
N LEU A 80 15.67 2.22 -2.97
CA LEU A 80 15.11 0.93 -3.39
C LEU A 80 13.59 0.99 -3.48
N VAL A 81 12.93 1.59 -2.48
CA VAL A 81 11.47 1.72 -2.47
C VAL A 81 10.99 2.68 -3.56
N LEU A 82 11.66 3.82 -3.74
CA LEU A 82 11.29 4.79 -4.77
C LEU A 82 11.50 4.24 -6.18
N ASP A 83 12.57 3.47 -6.39
CA ASP A 83 12.82 2.81 -7.67
C ASP A 83 11.77 1.75 -7.98
N ASP A 84 11.39 0.96 -6.97
CA ASP A 84 10.34 -0.02 -7.08
C ASP A 84 8.96 0.60 -7.39
N GLN A 85 8.64 1.72 -6.73
CA GLN A 85 7.45 2.52 -7.02
C GLN A 85 7.43 3.01 -8.46
N ARG A 86 8.58 3.45 -9.01
CA ARG A 86 8.67 3.90 -10.41
C ARG A 86 8.53 2.74 -11.40
N GLN A 87 9.27 1.66 -11.21
CA GLN A 87 9.32 0.53 -12.14
C GLN A 87 7.98 -0.18 -12.28
N ARG A 88 7.21 -0.26 -11.19
CA ARG A 88 5.96 -1.04 -11.11
C ARG A 88 4.73 -0.16 -10.90
N ASN A 89 4.80 1.13 -11.25
CA ASN A 89 3.68 2.05 -11.04
C ASN A 89 2.48 1.73 -11.94
N ASP A 90 2.74 1.17 -13.12
CA ASP A 90 1.73 0.75 -14.09
C ASP A 90 0.75 -0.26 -13.50
N ILE A 91 1.26 -1.27 -12.79
CA ILE A 91 0.43 -2.26 -12.07
C ILE A 91 -0.17 -1.69 -10.78
N CYS A 92 0.31 -0.54 -10.33
CA CYS A 92 -0.20 0.21 -9.18
C CYS A 92 -1.08 1.40 -9.58
N TRP A 93 -1.68 1.39 -10.78
CA TRP A 93 -2.63 2.40 -11.24
C TRP A 93 -2.06 3.83 -11.30
N SER A 94 -0.75 3.97 -11.48
CA SER A 94 -0.06 5.27 -11.49
C SER A 94 -0.28 6.10 -10.22
N VAL A 95 -0.53 5.46 -9.07
CA VAL A 95 -0.81 6.19 -7.82
C VAL A 95 0.41 6.94 -7.29
N PHE A 96 1.62 6.54 -7.70
CA PHE A 96 2.87 7.18 -7.30
C PHE A 96 3.29 8.34 -8.21
N ASP A 97 2.57 8.59 -9.32
CA ASP A 97 2.88 9.68 -10.26
C ASP A 97 2.15 10.96 -9.83
N PHE A 98 2.93 12.01 -9.54
CA PHE A 98 2.42 13.34 -9.31
C PHE A 98 3.49 14.43 -9.33
#